data_AF-A0A6L9QAP1-F1
#
_entry.id   AF-A0A6L9QAP1-F1
#
_cell.length_a   1.000
_cell.length_b   1.000
_cell.length_c   1.000
_cell.angle_alpha   90.00
_cell.angle_beta   90.00
_cell.angle_gamma   90.00
#
_symmetry.space_group_name_H-M   'P 1'
#
loop_
_entity.id
_entity.type
_entity.pdbx_description
1 polymer ?
#
loop_
_entity_poly.entity_id
_entity_poly.type
_entity_poly.pdbx_seq_one_letter_code
_entity_poly.pdbx_strand_id
1 'polypeptide(L)' 'GVRPVLLERMPAACRAAARLFGLPVITADGARIPLRTGSADAAWCLGVLDTVRDKAALLGEIRRVLAPGAPL' A
#
# COMPACT_ATOMS: atom_id res chain seq x y z
N GLY A 1 -18.85 2.78 3.56
CA GLY A 1 -17.69 3.60 3.14
C GLY A 1 -16.42 2.79 3.32
N VAL A 2 -15.35 3.10 2.59
CA VAL A 2 -14.05 2.41 2.74
C VAL A 2 -13.23 3.02 3.88
N ARG A 3 -12.35 2.22 4.51
CA ARG A 3 -11.38 2.69 5.50
C ARG A 3 -9.97 2.56 4.91
N PRO A 4 -9.52 3.51 4.08
CA PRO A 4 -8.27 3.38 3.37
C PRO A 4 -7.08 3.55 4.33
N VAL A 5 -6.00 2.83 4.05
CA VAL A 5 -4.68 3.07 4.61
C VAL A 5 -3.72 3.23 3.44
N LEU A 6 -3.02 4.36 3.40
CA LEU A 6 -2.06 4.64 2.34
C LEU A 6 -0.71 4.02 2.69
N LEU A 7 -0.02 3.48 1.69
CA LEU A 7 1.40 3.14 1.77
C LEU A 7 2.18 4.08 0.87
N GLU A 8 3.25 4.67 1.40
CA GLU A 8 4.10 5.60 0.65
C GLU A 8 5.54 5.47 1.13
N ARG A 9 6.50 5.46 0.22
CA ARG A 9 7.93 5.31 0.57
C ARG A 9 8.59 6.63 0.97
N MET A 10 8.08 7.74 0.49
CA MET A 10 8.63 9.08 0.70
C MET A 10 8.02 9.69 1.98
N PRO A 11 8.81 9.92 3.04
CA PRO A 11 8.29 10.50 4.29
C PRO A 11 7.64 11.88 4.10
N ALA A 12 8.12 12.67 3.12
CA ALA A 12 7.53 13.96 2.79
C ALA A 12 6.12 13.83 2.20
N ALA A 13 5.90 12.86 1.31
CA ALA A 13 4.58 12.59 0.74
C ALA A 13 3.62 12.02 1.80
N CYS A 14 4.11 11.21 2.74
CA CYS A 14 3.32 10.77 3.90
C CYS A 14 2.80 11.98 4.71
N ARG A 15 3.70 12.92 5.06
CA ARG A 15 3.30 14.15 5.77
C ARG A 15 2.30 14.98 5.00
N ALA A 16 2.47 15.10 3.68
CA ALA A 16 1.53 15.82 2.82
C ALA A 16 0.15 15.14 2.80
N ALA A 17 0.10 13.81 2.65
CA ALA A 17 -1.15 13.06 2.62
C ALA A 17 -1.93 13.19 3.94
N ALA A 18 -1.24 13.06 5.08
CA ALA A 18 -1.84 13.23 6.39
C ALA A 18 -2.39 14.66 6.58
N ARG A 19 -1.64 15.69 6.16
CA ARG A 19 -2.02 17.09 6.34
C ARG A 19 -3.14 17.56 5.41
N LEU A 20 -3.13 17.11 4.15
CA LEU A 20 -4.08 17.56 3.12
C LEU A 20 -5.38 16.76 3.14
N PHE A 21 -5.31 15.47 3.46
CA PHE A 21 -6.46 14.57 3.32
C PHE A 21 -6.90 13.91 4.63
N GLY A 22 -6.13 14.06 5.72
CA GLY A 22 -6.47 13.44 7.02
C GLY A 22 -6.47 11.91 6.98
N LEU A 23 -5.82 11.30 6.00
CA LEU A 23 -5.80 9.84 5.81
C LEU A 23 -4.66 9.19 6.58
N PRO A 24 -4.88 7.99 7.15
CA PRO A 24 -3.81 7.21 7.75
C PRO A 24 -2.85 6.76 6.65
N VAL A 25 -1.56 7.03 6.86
CA VAL A 25 -0.48 6.67 5.93
C VAL A 25 0.63 5.98 6.70
N ILE A 26 1.14 4.91 6.11
CA ILE A 26 2.28 4.15 6.62
C ILE A 26 3.46 4.37 5.68
N THR A 27 4.58 4.81 6.25
CA THR A 27 5.82 4.92 5.48
C THR A 27 6.42 3.53 5.25
N ALA A 28 6.40 3.05 4.01
CA ALA A 28 6.94 1.75 3.63
C ALA A 28 7.24 1.71 2.12
N ASP A 29 8.26 0.95 1.74
CA ASP A 29 8.72 0.80 0.35
C ASP A 29 8.04 -0.35 -0.42
N GLY A 30 7.15 -1.08 0.25
CA GLY A 30 6.42 -2.21 -0.31
C GLY A 30 7.23 -3.50 -0.42
N ALA A 31 8.52 -3.52 -0.06
CA ALA A 31 9.31 -4.74 0.02
C ALA A 31 8.86 -5.63 1.19
N ARG A 32 8.30 -5.01 2.23
CA ARG A 32 7.58 -5.69 3.32
C ARG A 32 6.44 -4.81 3.83
N ILE A 33 5.22 -5.10 3.41
CA ILE A 33 4.05 -4.31 3.82
C ILE A 33 3.73 -4.61 5.29
N PRO A 34 3.68 -3.59 6.18
CA PRO A 34 3.48 -3.77 7.62
C PRO A 34 2.01 -4.03 7.99
N LEU A 35 1.34 -4.88 7.22
CA LEU A 35 -0.02 -5.34 7.45
C LEU A 35 -0.02 -6.88 7.55
N ARG A 36 -0.99 -7.40 8.30
CA ARG A 36 -1.15 -8.85 8.45
C ARG A 36 -1.57 -9.48 7.13
N THR A 37 -1.21 -10.74 6.93
CA THR A 37 -1.70 -11.53 5.80
C THR A 37 -3.23 -11.58 5.80
N GLY A 38 -3.84 -11.37 4.63
CA GLY A 38 -5.29 -11.43 4.46
C GLY A 38 -6.08 -10.37 5.24
N SER A 39 -5.47 -9.22 5.56
CA SER A 39 -6.10 -8.16 6.37
C SER A 39 -6.70 -7.02 5.56
N ALA A 40 -6.54 -7.01 4.24
CA ALA A 40 -7.13 -6.02 3.34
C ALA A 40 -8.15 -6.66 2.39
N ASP A 41 -9.33 -6.06 2.30
CA ASP A 41 -10.42 -6.55 1.43
C ASP A 41 -10.28 -6.10 -0.03
N ALA A 42 -9.41 -5.13 -0.30
CA ALA A 42 -9.06 -4.61 -1.62
C ALA A 42 -7.74 -3.81 -1.54
N ALA A 43 -7.09 -3.62 -2.68
CA ALA A 43 -5.93 -2.75 -2.81
C ALA A 43 -6.00 -1.95 -4.12
N TRP A 44 -5.22 -0.86 -4.18
CA TRP A 44 -4.96 -0.10 -5.40
C TRP A 44 -3.45 0.11 -5.51
N CYS A 45 -2.89 -0.18 -6.67
CA CYS A 45 -1.47 0.04 -6.97
C CYS A 45 -1.33 0.96 -8.19
N LEU A 46 -1.37 2.27 -7.95
CA LEU A 46 -1.48 3.28 -9.00
C LEU A 46 -0.15 4.03 -9.16
N GLY A 47 0.46 3.96 -10.34
CA GLY A 47 1.73 4.67 -10.63
C GLY A 47 2.94 4.21 -9.82
N VAL A 48 2.83 3.10 -9.07
CA VAL A 48 3.92 2.57 -8.22
C VAL A 48 4.81 1.61 -8.99
N LEU A 49 4.22 0.70 -9.79
CA LEU A 49 4.95 -0.40 -10.44
C LEU A 49 6.07 0.09 -11.36
N ASP A 50 5.92 1.27 -11.97
CA ASP A 50 6.93 1.86 -12.86
C ASP A 50 8.14 2.43 -12.11
N THR A 51 8.04 2.56 -10.79
CA THR A 51 9.09 3.15 -9.92
C THR A 51 9.86 2.10 -9.11
N VAL A 52 9.46 0.82 -9.20
CA VAL A 52 10.06 -0.27 -8.45
C VAL A 52 10.82 -1.24 -9.36
N ARG A 53 11.98 -1.71 -8.89
CA ARG A 53 12.81 -2.66 -9.64
C ARG A 53 12.21 -4.06 -9.61
N ASP A 54 11.81 -4.53 -8.43
CA ASP A 54 11.23 -5.86 -8.24
C ASP A 54 9.70 -5.78 -8.15
N LYS A 55 9.06 -5.75 -9.32
CA LYS A 55 7.60 -5.70 -9.46
C LYS A 55 6.94 -6.96 -8.90
N ALA A 56 7.58 -8.12 -9.07
CA ALA A 56 7.05 -9.40 -8.62
C ALA A 56 7.02 -9.48 -7.10
N ALA A 57 8.09 -9.04 -6.41
CA ALA A 57 8.12 -8.98 -4.96
C ALA A 57 7.04 -8.04 -4.40
N LEU A 58 6.87 -6.85 -4.98
CA LEU A 58 5.81 -5.93 -4.55
C LEU A 58 4.41 -6.54 -4.73
N LEU A 59 4.12 -7.12 -5.89
CA LEU A 59 2.83 -7.78 -6.14
C LEU A 59 2.62 -8.98 -5.20
N GLY A 60 3.68 -9.72 -4.86
CA GLY A 60 3.63 -10.79 -3.87
C GLY A 60 3.25 -10.29 -2.48
N GLU A 61 3.84 -9.18 -2.04
CA GLU A 61 3.49 -8.56 -0.75
C GLU A 61 2.06 -8.01 -0.74
N ILE A 62 1.62 -7.36 -1.83
CA ILE A 62 0.23 -6.92 -1.99
C ILE A 62 -0.71 -8.13 -1.91
N ARG A 63 -0.40 -9.21 -2.63
CA ARG A 63 -1.22 -10.42 -2.63
C ARG A 63 -1.26 -11.11 -1.27
N ARG A 64 -0.18 -11.03 -0.48
CA ARG A 64 -0.09 -11.52 0.90
C ARG A 64 -1.04 -10.77 1.81
N VAL A 65 -1.10 -9.44 1.73
CA VAL A 65 -1.95 -8.64 2.63
C VAL A 65 -3.42 -8.68 2.22
N LEU A 66 -3.73 -8.93 0.95
CA LEU A 66 -5.08 -9.11 0.45
C LEU A 66 -5.74 -10.41 0.95
N ALA A 67 -7.01 -10.32 1.32
CA ALA A 67 -7.85 -11.48 1.59
C ALA A 67 -7.95 -12.38 0.34
N PRO A 68 -8.19 -13.70 0.49
CA PRO A 68 -8.36 -14.59 -0.66
C PRO A 68 -9.45 -14.08 -1.61
N GLY A 69 -9.09 -13.87 -2.88
CA GLY A 69 -10.03 -13.39 -3.91
C GLY A 69 -10.29 -11.88 -3.91
N ALA A 70 -9.65 -11.11 -3.02
CA ALA A 70 -9.79 -9.66 -3.00
C ALA A 70 -9.18 -9.00 -4.25
N PRO A 71 -9.80 -7.92 -4.76
CA PRO A 71 -9.30 -7.19 -5.93
C PRO A 71 -8.05 -6.35 -5.63
N LEU A 72 -7.23 -6.18 -6.67
CA LEU A 72 -6.08 -5.28 -6.76
C LEU A 72 -6.26 -4.32 -7.94
#